data_AF-A0A3S4LWS4-F1
#
_entry.id   AF-A0A3S4LWS4-F1
#
_cell.length_a   1.000
_cell.length_b   1.000
_cell.length_c   1.000
_cell.angle_alpha   90.00
_cell.angle_beta   90.00
_cell.angle_gamma   90.00
#
_symmetry.space_group_name_H-M   'P 1'
#
loop_
_entity.id
_entity.type
_entity.pdbx_description
1 polymer ?
#
loop_
_entity_poly.entity_id
_entity_poly.type
_entity_poly.pdbx_seq_one_letter_code
_entity_poly.pdbx_strand_id
1 'polypeptide(L)'
;MLPNSKQNFTPLVQGIAQTNALVTIEQNGFVVYQKEVPPGPFSIADLQLAGGGADLDVTVREADGSINTWLVPYASVPNMLQPGVSKYDFSAGRSHIEGADNQADFTQISYQYGLNNLLTLYGGTMLSNHYNAFTLGTGWNTRIGAISLDATRAHSKQDNGDVFDGQSYQIAYNKYLTQTLTRFGLAAYRYSSQDYRTFNDHVWANNKNNYRRDKNDVYDIADYYQNDFGRKNTFSANVSQSLPEGWGAVSLSALWRDYWGRSGTSKDYQISYSNTFQKINYTLSASQTYDEDHNEDKRFNLFISIPFDWGDGITTPRRHLNVSNSTTFDDDGFTSNNIGLTGTAGSRDQFNYGVNVSHQRQDSETTAGTNLTWNTPVATLNGSYSQSSNYTQTGGSISGGVVAWSGGLNLSSRLSDTFAIMQAPGLEGAYVNGQKYRTTNKKGTVVYDNLTPYRENHLMLDVSQSSSETELRGNRKVAAPYRGAVVLVNFDTDQRKPWFIKAQRPDGSPLIFGYDVVDHHGHNVGIVGQGSQLFIRTNDIPPEVSVPVDKEQGLSCSITFGKTVDESKVYICR
;
A
#
# COMPACT_ATOMS: atom_id res chain seq x y z
N MET A 1 -3.85 -2.59 -15.74
CA MET A 1 -5.31 -2.63 -15.99
C MET A 1 -5.93 -4.00 -15.71
N LEU A 2 -5.14 -5.04 -15.41
CA LEU A 2 -5.69 -6.36 -15.10
C LEU A 2 -6.44 -6.33 -13.75
N PRO A 3 -7.55 -7.09 -13.61
CA PRO A 3 -8.18 -7.35 -12.31
C PRO A 3 -7.18 -7.93 -11.31
N ASN A 4 -7.37 -7.69 -10.01
CA ASN A 4 -6.44 -8.15 -8.97
C ASN A 4 -6.11 -9.65 -9.06
N SER A 5 -7.10 -10.47 -9.38
CA SER A 5 -6.95 -11.93 -9.53
C SER A 5 -6.03 -12.35 -10.68
N LYS A 6 -5.68 -11.43 -11.60
CA LYS A 6 -4.84 -11.69 -12.78
C LYS A 6 -3.50 -10.96 -12.76
N GLN A 7 -3.21 -10.17 -11.71
CA GLN A 7 -1.99 -9.35 -11.66
C GLN A 7 -0.76 -10.17 -11.31
N ASN A 8 -0.93 -11.23 -10.52
CA ASN A 8 0.11 -12.19 -10.17
C ASN A 8 -0.24 -13.56 -10.74
N PHE A 9 0.71 -14.48 -10.75
CA PHE A 9 0.39 -15.89 -11.02
C PHE A 9 -0.64 -16.39 -10.01
N THR A 10 -1.72 -16.97 -10.51
CA THR A 10 -2.76 -17.63 -9.72
C THR A 10 -3.29 -18.77 -10.57
N PRO A 11 -3.28 -20.02 -10.09
CA PRO A 11 -3.73 -21.14 -10.90
C PRO A 11 -5.23 -21.04 -11.20
N LEU A 12 -5.61 -21.52 -12.38
CA LEU A 12 -6.99 -21.67 -12.81
C LEU A 12 -7.56 -22.96 -12.23
N VAL A 13 -8.60 -22.90 -11.39
CA VAL A 13 -9.24 -24.11 -10.88
C VAL A 13 -10.26 -24.60 -11.90
N GLN A 14 -10.00 -25.76 -12.50
CA GLN A 14 -10.86 -26.37 -13.51
C GLN A 14 -11.35 -27.73 -13.02
N GLY A 15 -12.60 -28.06 -13.35
CA GLY A 15 -13.22 -29.32 -13.00
C GLY A 15 -14.51 -29.54 -13.78
N ILE A 16 -15.17 -30.67 -13.53
CA ILE A 16 -16.49 -30.99 -14.08
C ILE A 16 -17.40 -31.30 -12.90
N ALA A 17 -18.53 -30.61 -12.81
CA ALA A 17 -19.61 -30.91 -11.88
C ALA A 17 -20.62 -31.82 -12.58
N GLN A 18 -21.05 -32.90 -11.92
CA GLN A 18 -22.07 -33.80 -12.48
C GLN A 18 -23.49 -33.25 -12.28
N THR A 19 -23.67 -32.42 -11.26
CA THR A 19 -24.95 -31.81 -10.86
C THR A 19 -24.76 -30.32 -10.55
N ASN A 20 -25.78 -29.67 -9.98
CA ASN A 20 -25.60 -28.37 -9.34
C ASN A 20 -24.72 -28.58 -8.10
N ALA A 21 -23.43 -28.29 -8.22
CA ALA A 21 -22.45 -28.60 -7.21
C ALA A 21 -21.97 -27.35 -6.49
N LEU A 22 -21.63 -27.50 -5.21
CA LEU A 22 -20.94 -26.48 -4.44
C LEU A 22 -19.43 -26.71 -4.55
N VAL A 23 -18.72 -25.75 -5.15
CA VAL A 23 -17.26 -25.76 -5.22
C VAL A 23 -16.73 -24.93 -4.06
N THR A 24 -15.94 -25.56 -3.20
CA THR A 24 -15.21 -24.94 -2.08
C THR A 24 -13.72 -25.08 -2.36
N ILE A 25 -12.99 -23.97 -2.26
CA ILE A 25 -11.53 -23.93 -2.40
C ILE A 25 -10.97 -23.45 -1.07
N GLU A 26 -10.11 -24.27 -0.50
CA GLU A 26 -9.43 -24.01 0.76
C GLU A 26 -7.94 -23.77 0.50
N GLN A 27 -7.34 -22.90 1.31
CA GLN A 27 -5.91 -22.67 1.35
C GLN A 27 -5.46 -22.66 2.80
N ASN A 28 -4.53 -23.55 3.15
CA ASN A 28 -4.02 -23.69 4.52
C ASN A 28 -5.15 -23.89 5.56
N GLY A 29 -6.19 -24.67 5.20
CA GLY A 29 -7.35 -24.95 6.05
C GLY A 29 -8.41 -23.85 6.14
N PHE A 30 -8.25 -22.73 5.43
CA PHE A 30 -9.25 -21.65 5.37
C PHE A 30 -9.94 -21.62 4.01
N VAL A 31 -11.26 -21.48 3.99
CA VAL A 31 -12.03 -21.30 2.75
C VAL A 31 -11.67 -19.95 2.13
N VAL A 32 -11.07 -19.98 0.94
CA VAL A 32 -10.68 -18.79 0.17
C VAL A 32 -11.68 -18.46 -0.94
N TYR A 33 -12.46 -19.44 -1.39
CA TYR A 33 -13.49 -19.25 -2.39
C TYR A 33 -14.58 -20.31 -2.24
N GLN A 34 -15.83 -19.91 -2.41
CA GLN A 34 -16.96 -20.83 -2.38
C GLN A 34 -18.04 -20.34 -3.34
N LYS A 35 -18.49 -21.20 -4.25
CA LYS A 35 -19.50 -20.85 -5.24
C LYS A 35 -20.25 -22.08 -5.74
N GLU A 36 -21.54 -21.92 -6.00
CA GLU A 36 -22.35 -22.92 -6.70
C GLU A 36 -22.11 -22.85 -8.21
N VAL A 37 -21.91 -24.01 -8.84
CA VAL A 37 -21.70 -24.15 -10.28
C VAL A 37 -22.79 -25.05 -10.88
N PRO A 38 -23.27 -24.74 -12.10
CA PRO A 38 -24.20 -25.62 -12.81
C PRO A 38 -23.52 -26.94 -13.26
N PRO A 39 -24.28 -27.95 -13.68
CA PRO A 39 -23.74 -29.21 -14.15
C PRO A 39 -22.95 -28.99 -15.44
N GLY A 40 -21.76 -29.55 -15.52
CA GLY A 40 -20.83 -29.41 -16.65
C GLY A 40 -19.44 -28.92 -16.25
N PRO A 41 -18.58 -28.63 -17.24
CA PRO A 41 -17.24 -28.10 -16.98
C PRO A 41 -17.32 -26.69 -16.40
N PHE A 42 -16.52 -26.42 -15.38
CA PHE A 42 -16.37 -25.10 -14.78
C PHE A 42 -14.90 -24.68 -14.72
N SER A 43 -14.68 -23.36 -14.64
CA SER A 43 -13.36 -22.76 -14.53
C SER A 43 -13.43 -21.52 -13.65
N ILE A 44 -12.65 -21.49 -12.57
CA ILE A 44 -12.58 -20.39 -11.61
C ILE A 44 -11.22 -19.70 -11.77
N ALA A 45 -11.26 -18.47 -12.29
CA ALA A 45 -10.08 -17.67 -12.65
C ALA A 45 -9.88 -16.44 -11.75
N ASP A 46 -10.82 -16.17 -10.86
CA ASP A 46 -10.96 -14.94 -10.09
C ASP A 46 -10.56 -15.09 -8.62
N LEU A 47 -9.71 -16.07 -8.32
CA LEU A 47 -9.19 -16.30 -6.97
C LEU A 47 -8.36 -15.11 -6.48
N GLN A 48 -8.70 -14.58 -5.30
CA GLN A 48 -7.94 -13.55 -4.62
C GLN A 48 -7.14 -14.21 -3.49
N LEU A 49 -5.99 -14.78 -3.85
CA LEU A 49 -5.14 -15.51 -2.90
C LEU A 49 -4.21 -14.54 -2.16
N ALA A 50 -4.20 -14.63 -0.84
CA ALA A 50 -3.30 -13.86 0.00
C ALA A 50 -1.91 -14.52 0.05
N GLY A 51 -0.98 -13.99 -0.74
CA GLY A 51 0.39 -14.52 -0.82
C GLY A 51 0.51 -15.77 -1.69
N GLY A 52 1.73 -16.05 -2.12
CA GLY A 52 2.06 -17.25 -2.91
C GLY A 52 2.66 -18.35 -2.04
N GLY A 53 2.30 -19.60 -2.31
CA GLY A 53 3.10 -20.76 -1.89
C GLY A 53 2.33 -21.97 -1.38
N ALA A 54 1.14 -21.79 -0.78
CA ALA A 54 0.34 -22.88 -0.23
C ALA A 54 -0.60 -23.44 -1.29
N ASP A 55 -0.58 -24.75 -1.48
CA ASP A 55 -1.43 -25.45 -2.44
C ASP A 55 -2.93 -25.24 -2.10
N LEU A 56 -3.78 -25.37 -3.12
CA LEU A 56 -5.23 -25.18 -2.98
C LEU A 56 -5.92 -26.54 -2.91
N ASP A 57 -6.71 -26.76 -1.87
CA ASP A 57 -7.55 -27.94 -1.74
C ASP A 57 -8.94 -27.62 -2.32
N VAL A 58 -9.27 -28.26 -3.43
CA VAL A 58 -10.54 -28.07 -4.13
C VAL A 58 -11.47 -29.21 -3.77
N THR A 59 -12.65 -28.85 -3.28
CA THR A 59 -13.73 -29.79 -2.93
C THR A 59 -14.96 -29.44 -3.75
N VAL A 60 -15.48 -30.41 -4.49
CA VAL A 60 -16.75 -30.31 -5.22
C VAL A 60 -17.75 -31.22 -4.55
N ARG A 61 -18.79 -30.63 -3.95
CA ARG A 61 -19.90 -31.36 -3.35
C ARG A 61 -21.10 -31.34 -4.29
N GLU A 62 -21.46 -32.50 -4.80
CA GLU A 62 -22.60 -32.70 -5.70
C GLU A 62 -23.93 -32.67 -4.94
N ALA A 63 -25.04 -32.51 -5.66
CA ALA A 63 -26.39 -32.46 -5.10
C ALA A 63 -26.82 -33.77 -4.42
N ASP A 64 -26.24 -34.91 -4.84
CA ASP A 64 -26.46 -36.23 -4.22
C ASP A 64 -25.64 -36.44 -2.92
N GLY A 65 -24.80 -35.45 -2.56
CA GLY A 65 -23.92 -35.51 -1.40
C GLY A 65 -22.57 -36.17 -1.65
N SER A 66 -22.31 -36.66 -2.87
CA SER A 66 -20.97 -37.13 -3.25
C SER A 66 -19.97 -35.97 -3.25
N ILE A 67 -18.73 -36.26 -2.87
CA ILE A 67 -17.67 -35.27 -2.71
C ILE A 67 -16.45 -35.72 -3.51
N ASN A 68 -15.98 -34.85 -4.39
CA ASN A 68 -14.73 -35.01 -5.13
C ASN A 68 -13.71 -33.99 -4.62
N THR A 69 -12.52 -34.45 -4.24
CA THR A 69 -11.44 -33.57 -3.76
C THR A 69 -10.16 -33.76 -4.57
N TRP A 70 -9.46 -32.66 -4.84
CA TRP A 70 -8.13 -32.70 -5.43
C TRP A 70 -7.33 -31.44 -5.09
N LEU A 71 -6.01 -31.54 -5.22
CA LEU A 71 -5.08 -30.47 -4.89
C LEU A 71 -4.55 -29.79 -6.15
N VAL A 72 -4.59 -28.45 -6.17
CA VAL A 72 -4.03 -27.60 -7.21
C VAL A 72 -2.76 -26.92 -6.69
N PRO A 73 -1.57 -27.24 -7.23
CA PRO A 73 -0.32 -26.63 -6.77
C PRO A 73 -0.35 -25.12 -6.93
N TYR A 74 0.16 -24.41 -5.92
CA TYR A 74 0.27 -22.96 -6.00
C TYR A 74 1.57 -22.46 -5.39
N ALA A 75 2.57 -22.29 -6.25
CA ALA A 75 3.76 -21.50 -5.97
C ALA A 75 4.01 -20.57 -7.15
N SER A 76 4.78 -19.49 -6.95
CA SER A 76 5.15 -18.57 -8.02
C SER A 76 6.58 -18.09 -7.87
N VAL A 77 7.30 -18.08 -8.98
CA VAL A 77 8.56 -17.35 -9.15
C VAL A 77 8.32 -16.11 -10.01
N PRO A 78 9.26 -15.14 -10.06
CA PRO A 78 9.15 -13.99 -10.94
C PRO A 78 8.87 -14.38 -12.40
N ASN A 79 8.13 -13.55 -13.14
CA ASN A 79 7.71 -13.73 -14.54
C ASN A 79 6.65 -14.81 -14.82
N MET A 80 6.15 -15.54 -13.81
CA MET A 80 5.00 -16.43 -14.01
C MET A 80 3.70 -15.63 -14.14
N LEU A 81 2.82 -16.07 -15.05
CA LEU A 81 1.53 -15.44 -15.32
C LEU A 81 0.40 -16.46 -15.25
N GLN A 82 -0.77 -16.03 -14.80
CA GLN A 82 -1.98 -16.85 -14.86
C GLN A 82 -2.24 -17.34 -16.30
N PRO A 83 -2.81 -18.55 -16.50
CA PRO A 83 -3.13 -19.04 -17.84
C PRO A 83 -3.95 -18.05 -18.67
N GLY A 84 -3.56 -17.89 -19.94
CA GLY A 84 -4.18 -16.98 -20.89
C GLY A 84 -3.81 -15.50 -20.71
N VAL A 85 -3.02 -15.14 -19.68
CA VAL A 85 -2.54 -13.76 -19.50
C VAL A 85 -1.24 -13.55 -20.28
N SER A 86 -1.20 -12.50 -21.08
CA SER A 86 0.00 -12.00 -21.77
C SER A 86 0.47 -10.69 -21.15
N LYS A 87 1.78 -10.55 -20.94
CA LYS A 87 2.43 -9.29 -20.58
C LYS A 87 3.50 -8.97 -21.61
N TYR A 88 3.48 -7.76 -22.13
CA TYR A 88 4.48 -7.28 -23.09
C TYR A 88 4.99 -5.91 -22.70
N ASP A 89 6.24 -5.62 -23.02
CA ASP A 89 6.88 -4.32 -22.86
C ASP A 89 7.65 -3.98 -24.13
N PHE A 90 7.54 -2.73 -24.57
CA PHE A 90 8.32 -2.17 -25.66
C PHE A 90 8.83 -0.81 -25.21
N SER A 91 10.15 -0.65 -25.24
CA SER A 91 10.84 0.56 -24.82
C SER A 91 11.90 0.91 -25.86
N ALA A 92 11.95 2.15 -26.32
CA ALA A 92 12.99 2.63 -27.22
C ALA A 92 13.34 4.07 -26.87
N GLY A 93 14.63 4.39 -26.87
CA GLY A 93 15.11 5.71 -26.48
C GLY A 93 16.61 5.72 -26.27
N ARG A 94 17.11 6.76 -25.61
CA ARG A 94 18.52 6.89 -25.27
C ARG A 94 18.74 6.55 -23.80
N SER A 95 19.81 5.82 -23.50
CA SER A 95 20.19 5.52 -22.13
C SER A 95 20.47 6.81 -21.37
N HIS A 96 20.23 6.78 -20.07
CA HIS A 96 20.69 7.81 -19.16
C HIS A 96 21.31 7.13 -17.95
N ILE A 97 22.58 6.75 -18.10
CA ILE A 97 23.40 6.19 -17.02
C ILE A 97 24.24 7.32 -16.45
N GLU A 98 23.98 7.66 -15.20
CA GLU A 98 24.69 8.73 -14.49
C GLU A 98 26.21 8.51 -14.51
N GLY A 99 26.94 9.57 -14.85
CA GLY A 99 28.40 9.56 -15.01
C GLY A 99 28.94 9.05 -16.36
N ALA A 100 28.10 8.48 -17.23
CA ALA A 100 28.52 8.10 -18.59
C ALA A 100 28.37 9.28 -19.57
N ASP A 101 29.48 9.73 -20.16
CA ASP A 101 29.48 10.79 -21.20
C ASP A 101 28.83 10.30 -22.50
N ASN A 102 29.13 9.06 -22.89
CA ASN A 102 28.61 8.41 -24.09
C ASN A 102 27.42 7.52 -23.76
N GLN A 103 26.23 8.11 -23.81
CA GLN A 103 24.95 7.38 -23.72
C GLN A 103 24.61 6.68 -25.04
N ALA A 104 24.01 5.50 -24.96
CA ALA A 104 23.67 4.67 -26.12
C ALA A 104 22.16 4.64 -26.38
N ASP A 105 21.77 4.71 -27.66
CA ASP A 105 20.40 4.47 -28.07
C ASP A 105 20.08 2.98 -28.00
N PHE A 106 18.92 2.64 -27.45
CA PHE A 106 18.50 1.26 -27.26
C PHE A 106 17.05 1.04 -27.70
N THR A 107 16.75 -0.22 -27.99
CA THR A 107 15.40 -0.75 -28.13
C THR A 107 15.32 -2.04 -27.34
N GLN A 108 14.30 -2.16 -26.51
CA GLN A 108 14.04 -3.31 -25.67
C GLN A 108 12.61 -3.81 -25.91
N ILE A 109 12.48 -5.13 -26.03
CA ILE A 109 11.20 -5.80 -26.20
C ILE A 109 11.17 -6.98 -25.23
N SER A 110 10.07 -7.16 -24.50
CA SER A 110 9.83 -8.36 -23.73
C SER A 110 8.40 -8.86 -23.90
N TYR A 111 8.23 -10.17 -23.84
CA TYR A 111 6.95 -10.84 -23.97
C TYR A 111 6.89 -12.03 -23.01
N GLN A 112 5.77 -12.16 -22.30
CA GLN A 112 5.51 -13.21 -21.33
C GLN A 112 4.09 -13.72 -21.56
N TYR A 113 3.88 -15.03 -21.49
CA TYR A 113 2.58 -15.66 -21.70
C TYR A 113 2.38 -16.89 -20.82
N GLY A 114 1.33 -16.88 -20.01
CA GLY A 114 0.91 -18.04 -19.22
C GLY A 114 0.18 -19.05 -20.10
N LEU A 115 0.81 -20.17 -20.45
CA LEU A 115 0.20 -21.19 -21.30
C LEU A 115 -0.89 -21.97 -20.57
N ASN A 116 -0.57 -22.45 -19.36
CA ASN A 116 -1.46 -23.25 -18.53
C ASN A 116 -0.99 -23.20 -17.06
N ASN A 117 -1.68 -23.93 -16.18
CA ASN A 117 -1.38 -23.94 -14.75
C ASN A 117 0.03 -24.42 -14.40
N LEU A 118 0.69 -25.13 -15.32
CA LEU A 118 2.02 -25.67 -15.15
C LEU A 118 3.08 -24.74 -15.75
N LEU A 119 2.88 -24.15 -16.93
CA LEU A 119 3.94 -23.52 -17.72
C LEU A 119 3.62 -22.06 -18.10
N THR A 120 4.56 -21.16 -17.83
CA THR A 120 4.65 -19.80 -18.40
C THR A 120 5.90 -19.70 -19.25
N LEU A 121 5.78 -19.11 -20.45
CA LEU A 121 6.93 -18.80 -21.30
C LEU A 121 7.21 -17.30 -21.26
N TYR A 122 8.48 -16.92 -21.22
CA TYR A 122 8.88 -15.53 -21.38
C TYR A 122 10.17 -15.39 -22.19
N GLY A 123 10.32 -14.26 -22.84
CA GLY A 123 11.52 -13.91 -23.57
C GLY A 123 11.62 -12.42 -23.78
N GLY A 124 12.80 -11.98 -24.20
CA GLY A 124 13.03 -10.58 -24.48
C GLY A 124 14.33 -10.37 -25.23
N THR A 125 14.47 -9.17 -25.78
CA THR A 125 15.68 -8.74 -26.45
C THR A 125 15.98 -7.29 -26.10
N MET A 126 17.26 -6.97 -26.07
CA MET A 126 17.76 -5.61 -25.94
C MET A 126 18.79 -5.37 -27.04
N LEU A 127 18.56 -4.34 -27.84
CA LEU A 127 19.35 -3.99 -29.01
C LEU A 127 19.86 -2.57 -28.86
N SER A 128 21.11 -2.33 -29.20
CA SER A 128 21.77 -1.04 -29.25
C SER A 128 22.85 -1.08 -30.32
N ASN A 129 23.43 0.07 -30.67
CA ASN A 129 24.63 0.07 -31.48
C ASN A 129 25.72 -0.77 -30.78
N HIS A 130 26.32 -1.73 -31.50
CA HIS A 130 27.35 -2.64 -30.98
C HIS A 130 26.97 -3.49 -29.75
N TYR A 131 25.69 -3.60 -29.40
CA TYR A 131 25.22 -4.48 -28.33
C TYR A 131 23.90 -5.16 -28.70
N ASN A 132 23.84 -6.48 -28.49
CA ASN A 132 22.59 -7.22 -28.61
C ASN A 132 22.52 -8.31 -27.53
N ALA A 133 21.35 -8.45 -26.92
CA ALA A 133 21.06 -9.51 -25.98
C ALA A 133 19.70 -10.15 -26.28
N PHE A 134 19.63 -11.46 -26.06
CA PHE A 134 18.42 -12.26 -26.21
C PHE A 134 18.25 -13.17 -25.00
N THR A 135 17.07 -13.12 -24.39
CA THR A 135 16.69 -13.92 -23.22
C THR A 135 15.52 -14.82 -23.58
N LEU A 136 15.60 -16.09 -23.15
CA LEU A 136 14.49 -17.03 -23.20
C LEU A 136 14.39 -17.72 -21.85
N GLY A 137 13.16 -17.83 -21.33
CA GLY A 137 12.91 -18.47 -20.05
C GLY A 137 11.54 -19.10 -19.93
N THR A 138 11.42 -19.94 -18.91
CA THR A 138 10.23 -20.73 -18.59
C THR A 138 9.99 -20.72 -17.09
N GLY A 139 8.73 -20.66 -16.67
CA GLY A 139 8.30 -20.79 -15.27
C GLY A 139 7.37 -21.98 -15.11
N TRP A 140 7.64 -22.84 -14.14
CA TRP A 140 6.98 -24.11 -13.90
C TRP A 140 6.31 -24.14 -12.54
N ASN A 141 4.99 -24.25 -12.45
CA ASN A 141 4.26 -24.46 -11.19
C ASN A 141 4.05 -25.96 -10.96
N THR A 142 4.91 -26.59 -10.16
CA THR A 142 4.86 -28.03 -9.90
C THR A 142 4.44 -28.32 -8.46
N ARG A 143 4.12 -29.58 -8.15
CA ARG A 143 3.80 -30.02 -6.77
C ARG A 143 4.95 -29.74 -5.79
N ILE A 144 6.19 -29.88 -6.26
CA ILE A 144 7.38 -29.64 -5.45
C ILE A 144 7.71 -28.14 -5.31
N GLY A 145 7.06 -27.26 -6.06
CA GLY A 145 7.29 -25.81 -6.03
C GLY A 145 7.30 -25.16 -7.40
N ALA A 146 7.41 -23.84 -7.39
CA ALA A 146 7.58 -23.05 -8.60
C ALA A 146 9.07 -22.97 -8.96
N ILE A 147 9.40 -23.25 -10.21
CA ILE A 147 10.78 -23.26 -10.72
C ILE A 147 10.84 -22.35 -11.96
N SER A 148 11.76 -21.39 -12.02
CA SER A 148 12.06 -20.66 -13.26
C SER A 148 13.43 -21.03 -13.78
N LEU A 149 13.53 -21.19 -15.09
CA LEU A 149 14.77 -21.41 -15.83
C LEU A 149 14.86 -20.37 -16.94
N ASP A 150 15.91 -19.57 -16.97
CA ASP A 150 16.20 -18.66 -18.08
C ASP A 150 17.66 -18.65 -18.50
N ALA A 151 17.86 -18.41 -19.79
CA ALA A 151 19.15 -18.24 -20.42
C ALA A 151 19.16 -16.93 -21.21
N THR A 152 20.21 -16.14 -21.05
CA THR A 152 20.46 -14.92 -21.80
C THR A 152 21.78 -15.03 -22.55
N ARG A 153 21.78 -14.73 -23.84
CA ARG A 153 23.00 -14.56 -24.63
C ARG A 153 23.19 -13.09 -24.93
N ALA A 154 24.40 -12.58 -24.75
CA ALA A 154 24.75 -11.19 -25.04
C ALA A 154 26.01 -11.14 -25.90
N HIS A 155 25.99 -10.25 -26.89
CA HIS A 155 27.13 -9.86 -27.71
C HIS A 155 27.37 -8.36 -27.52
N SER A 156 28.59 -8.00 -27.15
CA SER A 156 28.98 -6.64 -26.82
C SER A 156 30.32 -6.31 -27.47
N LYS A 157 30.30 -5.39 -28.43
CA LYS A 157 31.51 -4.84 -29.05
C LYS A 157 31.79 -3.45 -28.49
N GLN A 158 32.97 -3.27 -27.94
CA GLN A 158 33.42 -2.03 -27.31
C GLN A 158 34.07 -1.09 -28.34
N ASP A 159 34.13 0.19 -28.02
CA ASP A 159 34.71 1.24 -28.89
C ASP A 159 36.22 1.07 -29.11
N ASN A 160 36.90 0.41 -28.16
CA ASN A 160 38.30 0.04 -28.28
C ASN A 160 38.54 -1.16 -29.22
N GLY A 161 37.47 -1.77 -29.76
CA GLY A 161 37.52 -2.92 -30.66
C GLY A 161 37.34 -4.27 -29.99
N ASP A 162 37.34 -4.35 -28.65
CA ASP A 162 37.16 -5.61 -27.93
C ASP A 162 35.74 -6.16 -28.14
N VAL A 163 35.63 -7.48 -28.28
CA VAL A 163 34.35 -8.18 -28.47
C VAL A 163 34.16 -9.18 -27.34
N PHE A 164 33.01 -9.11 -26.69
CA PHE A 164 32.62 -9.98 -25.59
C PHE A 164 31.31 -10.70 -25.93
N ASP A 165 31.39 -12.02 -26.08
CA ASP A 165 30.27 -12.91 -26.33
C ASP A 165 30.05 -13.82 -25.12
N GLY A 166 28.95 -13.63 -24.42
CA GLY A 166 28.71 -14.36 -23.19
C GLY A 166 27.27 -14.79 -22.98
N GLN A 167 27.11 -15.63 -21.96
CA GLN A 167 25.86 -16.29 -21.61
C GLN A 167 25.63 -16.20 -20.10
N SER A 168 24.37 -16.03 -19.70
CA SER A 168 23.94 -16.06 -18.32
C SER A 168 22.77 -17.02 -18.16
N TYR A 169 22.82 -17.83 -17.10
CA TYR A 169 21.82 -18.85 -16.78
C TYR A 169 21.31 -18.59 -15.38
N GLN A 170 20.00 -18.63 -15.20
CA GLN A 170 19.38 -18.49 -13.88
C GLN A 170 18.36 -19.59 -13.61
N ILE A 171 18.43 -20.10 -12.38
CA ILE A 171 17.45 -20.97 -11.74
C ILE A 171 16.84 -20.18 -10.59
N ALA A 172 15.52 -20.18 -10.46
CA ALA A 172 14.86 -19.72 -9.25
C ALA A 172 13.81 -20.72 -8.77
N TYR A 173 13.60 -20.77 -7.46
CA TYR A 173 12.69 -21.68 -6.79
C TYR A 173 11.90 -20.97 -5.69
N ASN A 174 10.63 -21.32 -5.56
CA ASN A 174 9.73 -20.87 -4.50
C ASN A 174 8.77 -22.00 -4.11
N LYS A 175 8.56 -22.22 -2.80
CA LYS A 175 7.53 -23.14 -2.27
C LYS A 175 7.19 -22.76 -0.83
N TYR A 176 5.92 -22.94 -0.44
CA TYR A 176 5.55 -23.04 0.96
C TYR A 176 5.19 -24.48 1.30
N LEU A 177 5.88 -25.04 2.29
CA LEU A 177 5.66 -26.38 2.82
C LEU A 177 4.68 -26.25 3.99
N THR A 178 3.43 -26.65 3.78
CA THR A 178 2.36 -26.56 4.79
C THR A 178 2.62 -27.47 5.99
N GLN A 179 3.23 -28.64 5.79
CA GLN A 179 3.49 -29.63 6.85
C GLN A 179 4.45 -29.11 7.92
N THR A 180 5.42 -28.30 7.51
CA THR A 180 6.45 -27.74 8.39
C THR A 180 6.26 -26.25 8.59
N LEU A 181 5.31 -25.58 7.91
CA LEU A 181 5.16 -24.11 7.87
C LEU A 181 6.44 -23.39 7.37
N THR A 182 7.21 -24.04 6.49
CA THR A 182 8.43 -23.48 5.90
C THR A 182 8.11 -22.74 4.61
N ARG A 183 8.50 -21.47 4.51
CA ARG A 183 8.39 -20.67 3.29
C ARG A 183 9.77 -20.46 2.67
N PHE A 184 9.95 -20.99 1.47
CA PHE A 184 11.04 -20.61 0.57
C PHE A 184 10.53 -19.44 -0.29
N GLY A 185 10.77 -18.21 0.15
CA GLY A 185 10.29 -16.99 -0.51
C GLY A 185 10.90 -16.79 -1.88
N LEU A 186 12.21 -16.99 -2.00
CA LEU A 186 12.92 -17.09 -3.27
C LEU A 186 14.30 -17.70 -3.00
N ALA A 187 14.66 -18.76 -3.70
CA ALA A 187 16.04 -19.24 -3.81
C ALA A 187 16.43 -19.16 -5.28
N ALA A 188 17.37 -18.29 -5.62
CA ALA A 188 17.81 -18.08 -6.99
C ALA A 188 19.33 -18.19 -7.12
N TYR A 189 19.77 -18.89 -8.15
CA TYR A 189 21.16 -19.02 -8.53
C TYR A 189 21.33 -18.56 -9.97
N ARG A 190 22.24 -17.61 -10.18
CA ARG A 190 22.63 -17.13 -11.50
C ARG A 190 24.12 -17.40 -11.71
N TYR A 191 24.43 -17.99 -12.86
CA TYR A 191 25.79 -18.12 -13.38
C TYR A 191 25.92 -17.28 -14.64
N SER A 192 27.00 -16.51 -14.76
CA SER A 192 27.34 -15.77 -15.97
C SER A 192 28.77 -16.10 -16.41
N SER A 193 28.94 -16.36 -17.70
CA SER A 193 30.26 -16.58 -18.30
C SER A 193 31.14 -15.34 -18.20
N GLN A 194 32.45 -15.51 -18.31
CA GLN A 194 33.42 -14.41 -18.19
C GLN A 194 33.17 -13.25 -19.15
N ASP A 195 32.76 -13.55 -20.39
CA ASP A 195 32.50 -12.55 -21.43
C ASP A 195 31.03 -12.07 -21.46
N TYR A 196 30.21 -12.48 -20.48
CA TYR A 196 28.84 -11.99 -20.40
C TYR A 196 28.83 -10.53 -19.92
N ARG A 197 28.09 -9.69 -20.64
CA ARG A 197 27.93 -8.26 -20.36
C ARG A 197 26.45 -7.92 -20.39
N THR A 198 25.97 -7.24 -19.35
CA THR A 198 24.68 -6.55 -19.42
C THR A 198 24.79 -5.29 -20.29
N PHE A 199 23.66 -4.68 -20.65
CA PHE A 199 23.67 -3.43 -21.41
C PHE A 199 24.36 -2.31 -20.62
N ASN A 200 24.13 -2.27 -19.31
CA ASN A 200 24.81 -1.32 -18.43
C ASN A 200 26.33 -1.56 -18.42
N ASP A 201 26.78 -2.82 -18.38
CA ASP A 201 28.21 -3.16 -18.47
C ASP A 201 28.82 -2.72 -19.80
N HIS A 202 28.06 -2.80 -20.90
CA HIS A 202 28.49 -2.35 -22.22
C HIS A 202 28.66 -0.83 -22.27
N VAL A 203 27.64 -0.07 -21.83
CA VAL A 203 27.71 1.39 -21.82
C VAL A 203 28.81 1.86 -20.86
N TRP A 204 28.91 1.25 -19.68
CA TRP A 204 29.96 1.60 -18.72
C TRP A 204 31.37 1.32 -19.26
N ALA A 205 31.61 0.15 -19.87
CA ALA A 205 32.93 -0.22 -20.35
C ALA A 205 33.44 0.71 -21.48
N ASN A 206 32.54 1.22 -22.34
CA ASN A 206 32.86 2.25 -23.35
C ASN A 206 33.18 3.63 -22.74
N ASN A 207 32.78 3.88 -21.50
CA ASN A 207 32.98 5.15 -20.80
C ASN A 207 34.11 5.10 -19.76
N LYS A 208 34.75 3.94 -19.55
CA LYS A 208 35.75 3.71 -18.48
C LYS A 208 36.88 4.74 -18.42
N ASN A 209 37.32 5.27 -19.58
CA ASN A 209 38.42 6.23 -19.66
C ASN A 209 37.98 7.70 -19.67
N ASN A 210 36.68 7.97 -19.83
CA ASN A 210 36.12 9.32 -19.94
C ASN A 210 35.25 9.71 -18.73
N TYR A 211 35.16 8.87 -17.69
CA TYR A 211 34.45 9.24 -16.46
C TYR A 211 35.10 10.48 -15.84
N ARG A 212 34.38 11.61 -15.85
CA ARG A 212 34.78 12.79 -15.08
C ARG A 212 34.54 12.50 -13.61
N ARG A 213 35.63 12.22 -12.90
CA ARG A 213 35.66 12.09 -11.45
C ARG A 213 35.32 13.44 -10.82
N ASP A 214 34.06 13.66 -10.46
CA ASP A 214 33.71 14.86 -9.72
C ASP A 214 34.06 14.65 -8.26
N LYS A 215 35.06 15.38 -7.75
CA LYS A 215 35.65 15.17 -6.41
C LYS A 215 34.66 15.41 -5.26
N ASN A 216 33.48 15.93 -5.55
CA ASN A 216 32.45 16.29 -4.57
C ASN A 216 31.27 15.31 -4.53
N ASP A 217 31.23 14.30 -5.41
CA ASP A 217 30.19 13.27 -5.34
C ASP A 217 30.60 12.13 -4.42
N VAL A 218 29.78 11.91 -3.39
CA VAL A 218 29.98 10.86 -2.36
C VAL A 218 29.72 9.45 -2.93
N TYR A 219 29.10 9.34 -4.11
CA TYR A 219 28.81 8.10 -4.83
C TYR A 219 29.36 8.15 -6.26
N ASP A 220 30.67 7.98 -6.40
CA ASP A 220 31.31 7.91 -7.71
C ASP A 220 30.96 6.56 -8.38
N ILE A 221 30.04 6.55 -9.35
CA ILE A 221 29.61 5.33 -10.08
C ILE A 221 30.79 4.57 -10.71
N ALA A 222 31.91 5.26 -10.95
CA ALA A 222 33.17 4.65 -11.35
C ALA A 222 33.62 3.54 -10.37
N ASP A 223 33.41 3.72 -9.06
CA ASP A 223 33.77 2.76 -8.02
C ASP A 223 32.73 1.63 -7.88
N TYR A 224 31.44 1.92 -8.15
CA TYR A 224 30.36 0.92 -8.16
C TYR A 224 30.60 -0.15 -9.23
N TYR A 225 30.81 0.24 -10.48
CA TYR A 225 31.08 -0.72 -11.54
C TYR A 225 32.49 -1.31 -11.45
N GLN A 226 33.49 -0.64 -10.86
CA GLN A 226 34.79 -1.27 -10.62
C GLN A 226 34.68 -2.53 -9.73
N ASN A 227 33.79 -2.50 -8.74
CA ASN A 227 33.61 -3.61 -7.79
C ASN A 227 32.56 -4.64 -8.22
N ASP A 228 31.63 -4.26 -9.10
CA ASP A 228 30.49 -5.08 -9.48
C ASP A 228 30.62 -5.71 -10.89
N PHE A 229 31.68 -5.37 -11.62
CA PHE A 229 31.92 -5.87 -12.97
C PHE A 229 32.23 -7.38 -13.01
N GLY A 230 31.74 -8.08 -14.03
CA GLY A 230 32.16 -9.46 -14.29
C GLY A 230 31.66 -10.48 -13.27
N ARG A 231 30.45 -10.28 -12.74
CA ARG A 231 29.76 -11.24 -11.86
C ARG A 231 29.77 -12.63 -12.48
N LYS A 232 30.29 -13.61 -11.73
CA LYS A 232 30.35 -15.03 -12.10
C LYS A 232 29.17 -15.80 -11.54
N ASN A 233 29.08 -15.86 -10.21
CA ASN A 233 28.03 -16.56 -9.49
C ASN A 233 27.26 -15.57 -8.64
N THR A 234 25.95 -15.71 -8.60
CA THR A 234 25.10 -15.00 -7.64
C THR A 234 24.08 -15.99 -7.10
N PHE A 235 24.19 -16.29 -5.81
CA PHE A 235 23.22 -17.09 -5.08
C PHE A 235 22.45 -16.18 -4.13
N SER A 236 21.13 -16.25 -4.15
CA SER A 236 20.26 -15.52 -3.22
C SER A 236 19.23 -16.47 -2.63
N ALA A 237 18.96 -16.35 -1.34
CA ALA A 237 17.99 -17.18 -0.65
C ALA A 237 17.24 -16.38 0.41
N ASN A 238 15.91 -16.48 0.43
CA ASN A 238 15.06 -16.00 1.50
C ASN A 238 14.17 -17.15 1.98
N VAL A 239 14.36 -17.56 3.23
CA VAL A 239 13.66 -18.66 3.86
C VAL A 239 13.10 -18.19 5.19
N SER A 240 11.81 -18.45 5.45
CA SER A 240 11.20 -18.18 6.75
C SER A 240 10.48 -19.42 7.25
N GLN A 241 10.74 -19.80 8.49
CA GLN A 241 10.23 -20.97 9.18
C GLN A 241 9.40 -20.50 10.37
N SER A 242 8.08 -20.66 10.30
CA SER A 242 7.23 -20.49 11.48
C SER A 242 7.38 -21.72 12.37
N LEU A 243 7.76 -21.53 13.63
CA LEU A 243 7.84 -22.62 14.60
C LEU A 243 6.44 -22.93 15.16
N PRO A 244 6.25 -24.06 15.86
CA PRO A 244 4.99 -24.37 16.51
C PRO A 244 4.48 -23.25 17.43
N GLU A 245 3.19 -23.29 17.75
CA GLU A 245 2.52 -22.26 18.55
C GLU A 245 3.31 -21.88 19.81
N GLY A 246 3.56 -20.58 20.00
CA GLY A 246 4.34 -20.02 21.12
C GLY A 246 5.87 -19.95 20.90
N TRP A 247 6.41 -20.60 19.87
CA TRP A 247 7.85 -20.61 19.60
C TRP A 247 8.33 -19.56 18.59
N GLY A 248 7.43 -18.79 17.97
CA GLY A 248 7.81 -17.70 17.07
C GLY A 248 8.23 -18.16 15.67
N ALA A 249 9.19 -17.46 15.05
CA ALA A 249 9.65 -17.73 13.70
C ALA A 249 11.15 -17.47 13.52
N VAL A 250 11.78 -18.25 12.66
CA VAL A 250 13.16 -18.07 12.20
C VAL A 250 13.15 -17.62 10.75
N SER A 251 13.97 -16.65 10.38
CA SER A 251 14.17 -16.25 9.00
C SER A 251 15.64 -16.20 8.63
N LEU A 252 15.94 -16.50 7.37
CA LEU A 252 17.25 -16.45 6.75
C LEU A 252 17.12 -15.64 5.46
N SER A 253 18.00 -14.66 5.30
CA SER A 253 18.26 -13.98 4.03
C SER A 253 19.74 -14.12 3.71
N ALA A 254 20.10 -14.56 2.50
CA ALA A 254 21.49 -14.74 2.08
C ALA A 254 21.69 -14.27 0.64
N LEU A 255 22.85 -13.69 0.36
CA LEU A 255 23.33 -13.28 -0.95
C LEU A 255 24.83 -13.56 -1.04
N TRP A 256 25.23 -14.51 -1.89
CA TRP A 256 26.62 -14.84 -2.14
C TRP A 256 27.00 -14.51 -3.58
N ARG A 257 28.14 -13.84 -3.76
CA ARG A 257 28.61 -13.35 -5.06
C ARG A 257 30.07 -13.70 -5.30
N ASP A 258 30.33 -14.26 -6.47
CA ASP A 258 31.67 -14.46 -7.01
C ASP A 258 31.85 -13.62 -8.27
N TYR A 259 33.07 -13.18 -8.54
CA TYR A 259 33.42 -12.38 -9.72
C TYR A 259 34.57 -13.02 -10.50
N TRP A 260 34.60 -12.80 -11.81
CA TRP A 260 35.75 -13.17 -12.63
C TRP A 260 36.91 -12.20 -12.40
N GLY A 261 38.14 -12.71 -12.33
CA GLY A 261 39.34 -11.89 -12.15
C GLY A 261 39.61 -11.40 -10.72
N ARG A 262 38.74 -11.73 -9.76
CA ARG A 262 38.92 -11.45 -8.33
C ARG A 262 39.00 -12.75 -7.52
N SER A 263 39.87 -12.78 -6.52
CA SER A 263 39.91 -13.85 -5.52
C SER A 263 38.99 -13.51 -4.35
N GLY A 264 38.11 -14.44 -3.97
CA GLY A 264 37.19 -14.28 -2.84
C GLY A 264 35.71 -14.35 -3.25
N THR A 265 34.85 -14.56 -2.26
CA THR A 265 33.39 -14.61 -2.39
C THR A 265 32.81 -13.61 -1.42
N SER A 266 32.04 -12.65 -1.90
CA SER A 266 31.27 -11.75 -1.03
C SER A 266 30.05 -12.49 -0.51
N LYS A 267 29.92 -12.62 0.82
CA LYS A 267 28.83 -13.33 1.49
C LYS A 267 28.06 -12.39 2.42
N ASP A 268 26.90 -11.95 1.96
CA ASP A 268 25.95 -11.23 2.79
C ASP A 268 24.94 -12.23 3.34
N TYR A 269 24.74 -12.29 4.65
CA TYR A 269 23.67 -13.10 5.23
C TYR A 269 23.10 -12.48 6.50
N GLN A 270 21.83 -12.75 6.76
CA GLN A 270 21.13 -12.36 7.98
C GLN A 270 20.21 -13.50 8.40
N ILE A 271 20.40 -13.95 9.65
CA ILE A 271 19.52 -14.91 10.31
C ILE A 271 18.81 -14.14 11.42
N SER A 272 17.51 -14.28 11.54
CA SER A 272 16.75 -13.71 12.65
C SER A 272 15.78 -14.71 13.26
N TYR A 273 15.58 -14.60 14.56
CA TYR A 273 14.58 -15.30 15.33
C TYR A 273 13.70 -14.25 16.01
N SER A 274 12.42 -14.23 15.66
CA SER A 274 11.43 -13.31 16.22
C SER A 274 10.36 -14.08 16.94
N ASN A 275 10.02 -13.67 18.16
CA ASN A 275 8.92 -14.24 18.91
C ASN A 275 8.25 -13.16 19.77
N THR A 276 7.04 -13.45 20.23
CA THR A 276 6.22 -12.57 21.04
C THR A 276 5.92 -13.26 22.36
N PHE A 277 6.32 -12.64 23.46
CA PHE A 277 5.94 -13.07 24.80
C PHE A 277 4.93 -12.08 25.37
N GLN A 278 3.68 -12.50 25.50
CA GLN A 278 2.54 -11.64 25.83
C GLN A 278 2.41 -10.46 24.85
N LYS A 279 2.70 -9.22 25.29
CA LYS A 279 2.73 -8.02 24.44
C LYS A 279 4.13 -7.65 23.96
N ILE A 280 5.17 -8.30 24.47
CA ILE A 280 6.57 -7.97 24.21
C ILE A 280 7.03 -8.72 22.96
N ASN A 281 7.37 -7.98 21.91
CA ASN A 281 8.00 -8.53 20.73
C ASN A 281 9.52 -8.48 20.91
N TYR A 282 10.21 -9.59 20.64
CA TYR A 282 11.66 -9.62 20.65
C TYR A 282 12.20 -10.30 19.40
N THR A 283 13.32 -9.81 18.90
CA THR A 283 14.01 -10.35 17.71
C THR A 283 15.50 -10.43 18.00
N LEU A 284 16.04 -11.63 17.86
CA LEU A 284 17.48 -11.88 17.85
C LEU A 284 17.91 -11.99 16.39
N SER A 285 18.98 -11.33 15.99
CA SER A 285 19.48 -11.46 14.63
C SER A 285 21.00 -11.46 14.59
N ALA A 286 21.55 -12.22 13.66
CA ALA A 286 22.97 -12.25 13.34
C ALA A 286 23.11 -11.96 11.85
N SER A 287 24.00 -11.05 11.49
CA SER A 287 24.28 -10.69 10.11
C SER A 287 25.77 -10.58 9.85
N GLN A 288 26.16 -10.89 8.62
CA GLN A 288 27.46 -10.55 8.06
C GLN A 288 27.24 -9.74 6.80
N THR A 289 27.94 -8.61 6.71
CA THR A 289 28.00 -7.71 5.56
C THR A 289 29.46 -7.31 5.31
N TYR A 290 29.70 -6.41 4.36
CA TYR A 290 31.00 -5.80 4.13
C TYR A 290 30.91 -4.29 4.36
N ASP A 291 31.94 -3.70 4.96
CA ASP A 291 32.05 -2.25 5.14
C ASP A 291 32.52 -1.55 3.84
N GLU A 292 32.71 -0.22 3.90
CA GLU A 292 33.16 0.60 2.76
C GLU A 292 34.55 0.15 2.23
N ASP A 293 35.41 -0.32 3.14
CA ASP A 293 36.76 -0.83 2.85
C ASP A 293 36.77 -2.31 2.43
N HIS A 294 35.60 -2.93 2.27
CA HIS A 294 35.39 -4.35 1.94
C HIS A 294 35.91 -5.34 3.00
N ASN A 295 36.00 -4.93 4.26
CA ASN A 295 36.23 -5.85 5.38
C ASN A 295 34.91 -6.51 5.81
N GLU A 296 35.00 -7.72 6.34
CA GLU A 296 33.84 -8.41 6.90
C GLU A 296 33.35 -7.68 8.16
N ASP A 297 32.07 -7.31 8.19
CA ASP A 297 31.39 -6.74 9.35
C ASP A 297 30.33 -7.72 9.84
N LYS A 298 30.56 -8.30 11.01
CA LYS A 298 29.68 -9.29 11.66
C LYS A 298 28.98 -8.63 12.82
N ARG A 299 27.64 -8.69 12.81
CA ARG A 299 26.81 -8.06 13.83
C ARG A 299 25.80 -9.03 14.43
N PHE A 300 25.61 -8.93 15.74
CA PHE A 300 24.50 -9.55 16.45
C PHE A 300 23.61 -8.45 17.02
N ASN A 301 22.31 -8.45 16.69
CA ASN A 301 21.35 -7.46 17.15
C ASN A 301 20.21 -8.09 17.94
N LEU A 302 19.99 -7.59 19.15
CA LEU A 302 18.84 -7.84 20.00
C LEU A 302 17.88 -6.66 19.91
N PHE A 303 16.70 -6.89 19.37
CA PHE A 303 15.61 -5.91 19.33
C PHE A 303 14.47 -6.33 20.25
N ILE A 304 13.97 -5.41 21.08
CA ILE A 304 12.81 -5.61 21.97
C ILE A 304 11.85 -4.45 21.74
N SER A 305 10.55 -4.72 21.60
CA SER A 305 9.50 -3.72 21.43
C SER A 305 8.30 -4.02 22.33
N ILE A 306 7.87 -3.01 23.08
CA ILE A 306 6.80 -3.10 24.07
C ILE A 306 5.75 -2.03 23.72
N PRO A 307 4.59 -2.43 23.17
CA PRO A 307 3.47 -1.53 22.96
C PRO A 307 2.68 -1.35 24.27
N PHE A 308 2.42 -0.09 24.60
CA PHE A 308 1.54 0.36 25.66
C PHE A 308 0.31 1.02 25.03
N ASP A 309 -0.84 0.42 25.29
CA ASP A 309 -2.13 0.94 24.87
C ASP A 309 -2.94 1.33 26.12
N TRP A 310 -3.60 2.48 26.07
CA TRP A 310 -4.57 2.90 27.09
C TRP A 310 -5.69 3.72 26.47
N GLY A 311 -6.77 3.92 27.23
CA GLY A 311 -7.96 4.63 26.73
C GLY A 311 -8.92 3.71 25.99
N ASP A 312 -9.23 2.55 26.56
CA ASP A 312 -10.23 1.61 26.03
C ASP A 312 -11.66 1.93 26.53
N GLY A 313 -11.88 3.11 27.11
CA GLY A 313 -13.18 3.54 27.60
C GLY A 313 -14.05 4.15 26.49
N ILE A 314 -15.36 4.11 26.64
CA ILE A 314 -16.33 4.68 25.68
C ILE A 314 -16.06 6.16 25.37
N THR A 315 -15.47 6.89 26.33
CA THR A 315 -15.23 8.34 26.24
C THR A 315 -13.75 8.73 26.14
N THR A 316 -12.82 7.79 26.28
CA THR A 316 -11.38 8.08 26.24
C THR A 316 -10.81 7.66 24.89
N PRO A 317 -10.13 8.56 24.15
CA PRO A 317 -9.48 8.18 22.90
C PRO A 317 -8.38 7.16 23.18
N ARG A 318 -8.38 6.07 22.42
CA ARG A 318 -7.29 5.08 22.46
C ARG A 318 -5.97 5.75 22.10
N ARG A 319 -4.96 5.54 22.94
CA ARG A 319 -3.60 6.04 22.77
C ARG A 319 -2.65 4.86 22.69
N HIS A 320 -1.64 5.05 21.85
CA HIS A 320 -0.61 4.07 21.54
C HIS A 320 0.76 4.69 21.78
N LEU A 321 1.58 3.97 22.54
CA LEU A 321 2.96 4.30 22.80
C LEU A 321 3.79 3.04 22.61
N ASN A 322 4.88 3.10 21.87
CA ASN A 322 5.78 1.98 21.69
C ASN A 322 7.16 2.33 22.24
N VAL A 323 7.64 1.50 23.17
CA VAL A 323 9.01 1.58 23.69
C VAL A 323 9.81 0.45 23.06
N SER A 324 10.94 0.78 22.45
CA SER A 324 11.81 -0.19 21.81
C SER A 324 13.25 -0.06 22.26
N ASN A 325 13.97 -1.16 22.28
CA ASN A 325 15.42 -1.18 22.44
C ASN A 325 16.06 -2.03 21.34
N SER A 326 17.15 -1.54 20.75
CA SER A 326 18.01 -2.29 19.84
C SER A 326 19.43 -2.28 20.38
N THR A 327 19.99 -3.44 20.67
CA THR A 327 21.38 -3.59 21.12
C THR A 327 22.17 -4.36 20.07
N THR A 328 23.23 -3.76 19.56
CA THR A 328 24.11 -4.34 18.54
C THR A 328 25.46 -4.68 19.14
N PHE A 329 25.98 -5.84 18.77
CA PHE A 329 27.30 -6.36 19.11
C PHE A 329 28.04 -6.71 17.82
N ASP A 330 29.36 -6.60 17.85
CA ASP A 330 30.29 -6.98 16.79
C ASP A 330 31.34 -7.98 17.32
N ASP A 331 32.36 -8.29 16.52
CA ASP A 331 33.47 -9.18 16.89
C ASP A 331 34.26 -8.68 18.11
N ASP A 332 34.23 -7.38 18.40
CA ASP A 332 34.90 -6.73 19.53
C ASP A 332 33.97 -6.53 20.75
N GLY A 333 32.72 -7.03 20.69
CA GLY A 333 31.73 -6.99 21.76
C GLY A 333 30.63 -5.95 21.55
N PHE A 334 30.26 -5.22 22.60
CA PHE A 334 29.14 -4.27 22.54
C PHE A 334 29.42 -3.10 21.57
N THR A 335 28.64 -2.92 20.51
CA THR A 335 28.83 -1.82 19.55
C THR A 335 27.97 -0.61 19.90
N SER A 336 26.66 -0.83 20.06
CA SER A 336 25.71 0.25 20.30
C SER A 336 24.41 -0.22 20.95
N ASN A 337 23.74 0.70 21.64
CA ASN A 337 22.41 0.51 22.19
C ASN A 337 21.55 1.71 21.78
N ASN A 338 20.34 1.47 21.28
CA ASN A 338 19.36 2.51 20.95
C ASN A 338 18.06 2.21 21.70
N ILE A 339 17.67 3.09 22.61
CA ILE A 339 16.37 3.06 23.27
C ILE A 339 15.50 4.13 22.61
N GLY A 340 14.33 3.74 22.13
CA GLY A 340 13.38 4.62 21.48
C GLY A 340 12.01 4.56 22.15
N LEU A 341 11.31 5.69 22.14
CA LEU A 341 9.92 5.83 22.51
C LEU A 341 9.21 6.56 21.38
N THR A 342 8.13 5.99 20.87
CA THR A 342 7.34 6.57 19.77
C THR A 342 5.86 6.55 20.11
N GLY A 343 5.11 7.55 19.64
CA GLY A 343 3.67 7.63 19.91
C GLY A 343 2.93 8.61 19.03
N THR A 344 1.61 8.60 19.16
CA THR A 344 0.68 9.48 18.44
C THR A 344 -0.12 10.35 19.39
N ALA A 345 -0.23 11.64 19.11
CA ALA A 345 -0.93 12.62 19.94
C ALA A 345 -1.84 13.57 19.12
N GLY A 346 -2.69 14.31 19.84
CA GLY A 346 -3.66 15.25 19.27
C GLY A 346 -5.08 14.69 19.18
N SER A 347 -6.07 15.57 18.98
CA SER A 347 -7.48 15.19 18.87
C SER A 347 -7.82 14.46 17.56
N ARG A 348 -6.96 14.58 16.55
CA ARG A 348 -7.08 14.01 15.20
C ARG A 348 -5.92 13.08 14.85
N ASP A 349 -5.18 12.64 15.87
CA ASP A 349 -3.97 11.80 15.72
C ASP A 349 -2.96 12.43 14.74
N GLN A 350 -2.85 13.76 14.79
CA GLN A 350 -2.10 14.54 13.82
C GLN A 350 -0.61 14.69 14.15
N PHE A 351 -0.19 14.35 15.38
CA PHE A 351 1.20 14.44 15.82
C PHE A 351 1.77 13.04 16.01
N ASN A 352 2.79 12.68 15.24
CA ASN A 352 3.64 11.53 15.54
C ASN A 352 4.92 12.07 16.18
N TYR A 353 5.32 11.53 17.32
CA TYR A 353 6.54 11.93 17.99
C TYR A 353 7.40 10.72 18.32
N GLY A 354 8.71 10.94 18.34
CA GLY A 354 9.70 9.97 18.74
C GLY A 354 10.77 10.62 19.59
N VAL A 355 11.24 9.90 20.59
CA VAL A 355 12.40 10.27 21.42
C VAL A 355 13.31 9.05 21.44
N ASN A 356 14.58 9.23 21.17
CA ASN A 356 15.56 8.16 21.20
C ASN A 356 16.82 8.57 21.96
N VAL A 357 17.44 7.62 22.62
CA VAL A 357 18.76 7.74 23.21
C VAL A 357 19.59 6.60 22.67
N SER A 358 20.70 6.92 22.01
CA SER A 358 21.66 5.95 21.51
C SER A 358 23.03 6.15 22.13
N HIS A 359 23.67 5.05 22.51
CA HIS A 359 25.05 5.04 22.96
C HIS A 359 25.87 4.15 22.02
N GLN A 360 27.01 4.63 21.54
CA GLN A 360 27.92 3.94 20.64
C GLN A 360 29.31 3.82 21.27
N ARG A 361 29.88 2.60 21.27
CA ARG A 361 31.15 2.30 21.96
C ARG A 361 32.36 2.94 21.30
N GLN A 362 32.44 2.89 19.96
CA GLN A 362 33.66 3.24 19.21
C GLN A 362 34.17 4.67 19.52
N ASP A 363 33.26 5.61 19.73
CA ASP A 363 33.57 7.00 20.09
C ASP A 363 33.10 7.38 21.52
N SER A 364 32.63 6.39 22.29
CA SER A 364 31.96 6.59 23.58
C SER A 364 30.88 7.69 23.52
N GLU A 365 30.16 7.74 22.40
CA GLU A 365 29.25 8.83 22.09
C GLU A 365 27.82 8.48 22.53
N THR A 366 27.20 9.37 23.28
CA THR A 366 25.78 9.28 23.63
C THR A 366 25.03 10.37 22.90
N THR A 367 24.09 9.97 22.04
CA THR A 367 23.21 10.86 21.30
C THR A 367 21.80 10.77 21.84
N ALA A 368 21.20 11.92 22.16
CA ALA A 368 19.78 12.03 22.46
C ALA A 368 19.09 12.74 21.31
N GLY A 369 18.04 12.13 20.77
CA GLY A 369 17.27 12.60 19.64
C GLY A 369 15.79 12.73 19.95
N THR A 370 15.13 13.66 19.28
CA THR A 370 13.68 13.77 19.22
C THR A 370 13.25 14.10 17.80
N ASN A 371 12.12 13.55 17.38
CA ASN A 371 11.51 13.83 16.10
C ASN A 371 10.00 14.04 16.26
N LEU A 372 9.44 14.95 15.48
CA LEU A 372 8.04 15.31 15.46
C LEU A 372 7.56 15.42 14.02
N THR A 373 6.51 14.69 13.68
CA THR A 373 5.77 14.83 12.42
C THR A 373 4.37 15.36 12.72
N TRP A 374 4.05 16.53 12.19
CA TRP A 374 2.73 17.13 12.26
C TRP A 374 2.02 17.06 10.91
N ASN A 375 0.98 16.23 10.83
CA ASN A 375 0.11 16.12 9.66
C ASN A 375 -1.04 17.13 9.74
N THR A 376 -0.97 18.21 8.96
CA THR A 376 -2.08 19.15 8.82
C THR A 376 -2.95 18.78 7.60
N PRO A 377 -4.14 19.40 7.40
CA PRO A 377 -4.91 19.22 6.17
C PRO A 377 -4.18 19.69 4.90
N VAL A 378 -3.19 20.58 5.01
CA VAL A 378 -2.58 21.30 3.88
C VAL A 378 -1.09 21.00 3.66
N ALA A 379 -0.40 20.48 4.68
CA ALA A 379 1.03 20.16 4.67
C ALA A 379 1.37 19.14 5.76
N THR A 380 2.40 18.33 5.55
CA THR A 380 3.08 17.56 6.60
C THR A 380 4.39 18.25 6.95
N LEU A 381 4.54 18.62 8.22
CA LEU A 381 5.74 19.23 8.77
C LEU A 381 6.51 18.18 9.57
N ASN A 382 7.82 18.07 9.36
CA ASN A 382 8.71 17.26 10.17
C ASN A 382 9.74 18.16 10.84
N GLY A 383 10.04 17.87 12.09
CA GLY A 383 11.15 18.47 12.83
C GLY A 383 11.93 17.37 13.53
N SER A 384 13.25 17.51 13.56
CA SER A 384 14.12 16.62 14.31
C SER A 384 15.22 17.42 14.98
N TYR A 385 15.62 16.95 16.16
CA TYR A 385 16.72 17.50 16.91
C TYR A 385 17.50 16.36 17.52
N SER A 386 18.82 16.34 17.34
CA SER A 386 19.71 15.37 17.96
C SER A 386 20.95 16.06 18.49
N GLN A 387 21.32 15.71 19.71
CA GLN A 387 22.49 16.23 20.41
C GLN A 387 23.36 15.07 20.82
N SER A 388 24.65 15.16 20.51
CA SER A 388 25.68 14.28 21.03
C SER A 388 26.79 15.09 21.71
N SER A 389 27.89 14.43 22.10
CA SER A 389 29.10 15.10 22.58
C SER A 389 29.87 15.82 21.46
N ASN A 390 29.71 15.36 20.21
CA ASN A 390 30.54 15.78 19.08
C ASN A 390 29.77 16.65 18.07
N TYR A 391 28.44 16.56 18.05
CA TYR A 391 27.62 17.34 17.15
C TYR A 391 26.26 17.72 17.75
N THR A 392 25.69 18.77 17.17
CA THR A 392 24.30 19.13 17.33
C THR A 392 23.70 19.22 15.94
N GLN A 393 22.62 18.48 15.70
CA GLN A 393 21.91 18.51 14.43
C GLN A 393 20.46 18.88 14.66
N THR A 394 19.98 19.84 13.87
CA THR A 394 18.57 20.20 13.81
C THR A 394 18.13 20.10 12.36
N GLY A 395 17.01 19.41 12.14
CA GLY A 395 16.42 19.22 10.83
C GLY A 395 14.97 19.66 10.83
N GLY A 396 14.50 20.18 9.70
CA GLY A 396 13.11 20.51 9.48
C GLY A 396 12.75 20.28 8.02
N SER A 397 11.56 19.76 7.76
CA SER A 397 11.02 19.66 6.41
C SER A 397 9.54 19.98 6.37
N ILE A 398 9.11 20.60 5.29
CA ILE A 398 7.70 20.80 4.97
C ILE A 398 7.43 20.12 3.63
N SER A 399 6.41 19.28 3.61
CA SER A 399 5.96 18.57 2.42
C SER A 399 4.47 18.78 2.24
N GLY A 400 4.03 18.87 1.00
CA GLY A 400 2.66 19.18 0.65
C GLY A 400 2.51 19.28 -0.85
N GLY A 401 1.31 19.58 -1.29
CA GLY A 401 0.98 19.69 -2.70
C GLY A 401 -0.06 20.76 -2.96
N VAL A 402 0.00 21.35 -4.16
CA VAL A 402 -0.93 22.36 -4.63
C VAL A 402 -1.66 21.80 -5.85
N VAL A 403 -2.99 21.87 -5.83
CA VAL A 403 -3.86 21.45 -6.93
C VAL A 403 -4.62 22.66 -7.44
N ALA A 404 -4.41 22.98 -8.71
CA ALA A 404 -5.19 23.96 -9.45
C ALA A 404 -6.23 23.25 -10.31
N TRP A 405 -7.50 23.63 -10.18
CA TRP A 405 -8.61 23.05 -10.93
C TRP A 405 -9.73 24.08 -11.13
N SER A 406 -10.82 23.71 -11.82
CA SER A 406 -11.91 24.65 -12.13
C SER A 406 -12.58 25.28 -10.91
N GLY A 407 -12.57 24.62 -9.75
CA GLY A 407 -13.07 25.16 -8.48
C GLY A 407 -12.08 26.00 -7.67
N GLY A 408 -10.84 26.18 -8.18
CA GLY A 408 -9.81 27.04 -7.60
C GLY A 408 -8.54 26.30 -7.21
N LEU A 409 -7.87 26.82 -6.18
CA LEU A 409 -6.64 26.26 -5.63
C LEU A 409 -6.92 25.54 -4.31
N ASN A 410 -6.41 24.32 -4.21
CA ASN A 410 -6.45 23.51 -2.99
C ASN A 410 -5.04 23.09 -2.59
N LEU A 411 -4.78 23.12 -1.28
CA LEU A 411 -3.57 22.56 -0.70
C LEU A 411 -3.89 21.16 -0.17
N SER A 412 -2.88 20.29 -0.17
CA SER A 412 -2.95 18.94 0.35
C SER A 412 -1.68 18.61 1.09
N SER A 413 -1.77 17.87 2.20
CA SER A 413 -0.57 17.39 2.90
C SER A 413 0.27 16.42 2.08
N ARG A 414 -0.35 15.72 1.13
CA ARG A 414 0.32 14.80 0.19
C ARG A 414 -0.40 14.77 -1.15
N LEU A 415 0.36 14.50 -2.21
CA LEU A 415 -0.16 14.23 -3.55
C LEU A 415 0.47 12.94 -4.06
N SER A 416 -0.30 12.21 -4.85
CA SER A 416 0.11 11.01 -5.56
C SER A 416 -0.17 11.19 -7.06
N ASP A 417 0.29 10.24 -7.89
CA ASP A 417 0.00 10.23 -9.33
C ASP A 417 -1.51 10.24 -9.62
N THR A 418 -2.35 9.69 -8.74
CA THR A 418 -3.80 9.51 -8.97
C THR A 418 -4.57 9.91 -7.72
N PHE A 419 -5.35 10.99 -7.81
CA PHE A 419 -6.02 11.56 -6.65
C PHE A 419 -7.42 12.08 -6.98
N ALA A 420 -8.23 12.27 -5.93
CA ALA A 420 -9.57 12.83 -6.01
C ALA A 420 -9.60 14.23 -5.41
N ILE A 421 -10.40 15.10 -6.01
CA ILE A 421 -10.86 16.36 -5.44
C ILE A 421 -12.28 16.09 -4.96
N MET A 422 -12.50 16.02 -3.65
CA MET A 422 -13.81 15.82 -3.07
C MET A 422 -14.40 17.17 -2.70
N GLN A 423 -15.56 17.50 -3.28
CA GLN A 423 -16.25 18.77 -3.06
C GLN A 423 -17.61 18.50 -2.40
N ALA A 424 -17.81 19.07 -1.22
CA ALA A 424 -19.03 19.06 -0.44
C ALA A 424 -19.36 20.49 -0.02
N PRO A 425 -20.01 21.29 -0.88
CA PRO A 425 -20.16 22.74 -0.67
C PRO A 425 -20.73 23.10 0.71
N GLY A 426 -20.08 24.00 1.43
CA GLY A 426 -20.51 24.46 2.76
C GLY A 426 -20.21 23.50 3.92
N LEU A 427 -19.61 22.33 3.67
CA LEU A 427 -19.24 21.37 4.71
C LEU A 427 -17.77 21.51 5.08
N GLU A 428 -17.44 22.32 6.10
CA GLU A 428 -16.07 22.46 6.62
C GLU A 428 -15.74 21.41 7.68
N GLY A 429 -14.49 20.94 7.74
CA GLY A 429 -13.99 20.11 8.83
C GLY A 429 -14.42 18.63 8.81
N ALA A 430 -15.07 18.16 7.74
CA ALA A 430 -15.45 16.75 7.60
C ALA A 430 -14.22 15.88 7.32
N TYR A 431 -14.11 14.74 8.00
CA TYR A 431 -12.99 13.80 7.87
C TYR A 431 -13.12 12.96 6.61
N VAL A 432 -12.00 12.54 6.02
CA VAL A 432 -12.00 11.75 4.78
C VAL A 432 -11.51 10.34 5.04
N ASN A 433 -12.30 9.31 4.68
CA ASN A 433 -11.91 7.90 4.73
C ASN A 433 -11.23 7.47 6.05
N GLY A 434 -11.73 7.97 7.20
CA GLY A 434 -11.18 7.67 8.53
C GLY A 434 -9.89 8.40 8.90
N GLN A 435 -9.30 9.20 8.00
CA GLN A 435 -8.12 10.02 8.30
C GLN A 435 -8.54 11.32 9.00
N LYS A 436 -8.57 11.31 10.33
CA LYS A 436 -9.04 12.43 11.16
C LYS A 436 -8.31 13.76 10.90
N TYR A 437 -7.01 13.72 10.57
CA TYR A 437 -6.22 14.93 10.31
C TYR A 437 -6.47 15.55 8.92
N ARG A 438 -7.11 14.82 8.01
CA ARG A 438 -7.42 15.28 6.65
C ARG A 438 -8.89 15.70 6.58
N THR A 439 -9.11 17.00 6.44
CA THR A 439 -10.45 17.58 6.54
C THR A 439 -10.80 18.50 5.39
N THR A 440 -12.10 18.63 5.08
CA THR A 440 -12.60 19.65 4.16
C THR A 440 -12.28 21.06 4.65
N ASN A 441 -11.91 21.94 3.71
CA ASN A 441 -11.67 23.35 3.98
C ASN A 441 -12.98 24.16 4.08
N LYS A 442 -12.88 25.48 4.27
CA LYS A 442 -14.03 26.41 4.32
C LYS A 442 -14.95 26.36 3.09
N LYS A 443 -14.43 26.00 1.92
CA LYS A 443 -15.22 25.83 0.69
C LYS A 443 -15.82 24.42 0.58
N GLY A 444 -15.62 23.58 1.59
CA GLY A 444 -16.04 22.19 1.59
C GLY A 444 -15.24 21.30 0.65
N THR A 445 -14.00 21.66 0.33
CA THR A 445 -13.15 20.90 -0.60
C THR A 445 -11.98 20.25 0.12
N VAL A 446 -11.63 19.03 -0.29
CA VAL A 446 -10.46 18.29 0.19
C VAL A 446 -9.85 17.47 -0.94
N VAL A 447 -8.52 17.36 -0.93
CA VAL A 447 -7.79 16.49 -1.87
C VAL A 447 -7.50 15.15 -1.18
N TYR A 448 -7.80 14.06 -1.86
CA TYR A 448 -7.58 12.70 -1.38
C TYR A 448 -6.67 11.94 -2.35
N ASP A 449 -5.47 11.57 -1.90
CA ASP A 449 -4.38 11.03 -2.73
C ASP A 449 -4.25 9.50 -2.66
N ASN A 450 -5.03 8.83 -1.82
CA ASN A 450 -4.95 7.38 -1.65
C ASN A 450 -5.96 6.65 -2.55
N LEU A 451 -5.89 6.89 -3.86
CA LEU A 451 -6.66 6.15 -4.86
C LEU A 451 -5.83 5.03 -5.47
N THR A 452 -6.44 3.86 -5.62
CA THR A 452 -5.86 2.78 -6.41
C THR A 452 -6.39 2.84 -7.85
N PRO A 453 -5.53 3.01 -8.88
CA PRO A 453 -5.94 3.02 -10.27
C PRO A 453 -6.60 1.71 -10.72
N TYR A 454 -7.52 1.81 -11.68
CA TYR A 454 -8.27 0.71 -12.29
C TYR A 454 -9.10 -0.12 -11.29
N ARG A 455 -9.42 0.47 -10.13
CA ARG A 455 -10.21 -0.17 -9.07
C ARG A 455 -11.26 0.79 -8.56
N GLU A 456 -12.35 0.23 -8.04
CA GLU A 456 -13.31 1.01 -7.29
C GLU A 456 -12.68 1.51 -5.98
N ASN A 457 -12.73 2.82 -5.79
CA ASN A 457 -12.31 3.49 -4.58
C ASN A 457 -13.55 4.08 -3.92
N HIS A 458 -13.82 3.67 -2.68
CA HIS A 458 -14.88 4.26 -1.89
C HIS A 458 -14.39 5.52 -1.20
N LEU A 459 -15.10 6.62 -1.43
CA LEU A 459 -14.77 7.93 -0.93
C LEU A 459 -15.87 8.36 0.02
N MET A 460 -15.51 8.59 1.27
CA MET A 460 -16.42 8.84 2.36
C MET A 460 -16.04 10.10 3.12
N LEU A 461 -17.05 10.91 3.42
CA LEU A 461 -16.93 12.07 4.29
C LEU A 461 -17.62 11.76 5.63
N ASP A 462 -16.94 12.00 6.73
CA ASP A 462 -17.48 11.83 8.08
C ASP A 462 -17.65 13.20 8.74
N VAL A 463 -18.89 13.48 9.16
CA VAL A 463 -19.31 14.76 9.75
C VAL A 463 -19.40 14.72 11.27
N SER A 464 -19.12 13.57 11.91
CA SER A 464 -19.30 13.34 13.35
C SER A 464 -18.56 14.33 14.27
N GLN A 465 -17.49 14.95 13.77
CA GLN A 465 -16.67 15.93 14.49
C GLN A 465 -16.54 17.25 13.71
N SER A 466 -17.43 17.48 12.75
CA SER A 466 -17.56 18.76 12.05
C SER A 466 -18.50 19.67 12.84
N SER A 467 -18.16 20.95 12.93
CA SER A 467 -19.04 21.99 13.48
C SER A 467 -19.99 22.57 12.43
N SER A 468 -20.04 21.99 11.23
CA SER A 468 -20.86 22.46 10.13
C SER A 468 -22.33 22.09 10.34
N GLU A 469 -23.22 23.08 10.20
CA GLU A 469 -24.67 22.87 10.19
C GLU A 469 -25.17 22.30 8.85
N THR A 470 -24.33 22.33 7.81
CA THR A 470 -24.62 21.78 6.47
C THR A 470 -24.89 20.28 6.54
N GLU A 471 -26.04 19.86 6.02
CA GLU A 471 -26.38 18.44 5.89
C GLU A 471 -25.69 17.84 4.67
N LEU A 472 -25.18 16.62 4.82
CA LEU A 472 -24.57 15.83 3.76
C LEU A 472 -25.56 14.77 3.27
N ARG A 473 -26.03 14.90 2.02
CA ARG A 473 -26.99 13.97 1.40
C ARG A 473 -26.25 12.77 0.83
N GLY A 474 -25.99 11.81 1.71
CA GLY A 474 -25.20 10.62 1.40
C GLY A 474 -23.71 10.91 1.60
N ASN A 475 -23.09 10.10 2.44
CA ASN A 475 -21.72 10.31 2.88
C ASN A 475 -20.69 9.47 2.12
N ARG A 476 -21.11 8.69 1.12
CA ARG A 476 -20.25 7.79 0.33
C ARG A 476 -20.46 7.99 -1.17
N LYS A 477 -19.36 8.06 -1.91
CA LYS A 477 -19.29 8.03 -3.38
C LYS A 477 -18.25 6.99 -3.82
N VAL A 478 -18.27 6.61 -5.09
CA VAL A 478 -17.35 5.60 -5.66
C VAL A 478 -16.70 6.17 -6.92
N ALA A 479 -15.40 5.93 -7.09
CA ALA A 479 -14.66 6.33 -8.28
C ALA A 479 -13.68 5.23 -8.73
N ALA A 480 -13.56 5.03 -10.04
CA ALA A 480 -12.61 4.07 -10.63
C ALA A 480 -11.64 4.78 -11.60
N PRO A 481 -10.60 5.47 -11.09
CA PRO A 481 -9.70 6.29 -11.90
C PRO A 481 -8.73 5.46 -12.74
N TYR A 482 -8.31 6.02 -13.88
CA TYR A 482 -7.09 5.56 -14.57
C TYR A 482 -5.84 6.03 -13.82
N ARG A 483 -4.68 5.41 -14.09
CA ARG A 483 -3.41 5.87 -13.51
C ARG A 483 -3.09 7.26 -14.06
N GLY A 484 -2.78 8.21 -13.18
CA GLY A 484 -2.54 9.61 -13.55
C GLY A 484 -3.79 10.50 -13.50
N ALA A 485 -4.97 9.94 -13.23
CA ALA A 485 -6.23 10.69 -13.29
C ALA A 485 -6.45 11.55 -12.05
N VAL A 486 -7.03 12.73 -12.27
CA VAL A 486 -7.57 13.62 -11.24
C VAL A 486 -9.09 13.54 -11.29
N VAL A 487 -9.71 12.96 -10.28
CA VAL A 487 -11.16 12.74 -10.26
C VAL A 487 -11.86 13.78 -9.40
N LEU A 488 -12.78 14.54 -9.98
CA LEU A 488 -13.68 15.39 -9.21
C LEU A 488 -14.87 14.58 -8.69
N VAL A 489 -15.10 14.61 -7.38
CA VAL A 489 -16.17 13.86 -6.72
C VAL A 489 -17.03 14.83 -5.92
N ASN A 490 -18.26 15.02 -6.39
CA ASN A 490 -19.21 15.94 -5.78
C ASN A 490 -20.12 15.21 -4.80
N PHE A 491 -20.19 15.75 -3.59
CA PHE A 491 -21.11 15.37 -2.55
C PHE A 491 -22.23 16.40 -2.48
N ASP A 492 -23.45 15.90 -2.44
CA ASP A 492 -24.65 16.71 -2.39
C ASP A 492 -24.84 17.23 -0.97
N THR A 493 -24.94 18.54 -0.81
CA THR A 493 -25.08 19.18 0.50
C THR A 493 -26.30 20.10 0.58
N ASP A 494 -26.91 20.17 1.76
CA ASP A 494 -27.97 21.12 2.07
C ASP A 494 -27.45 22.15 3.09
N GLN A 495 -27.06 23.31 2.57
CA GLN A 495 -26.45 24.39 3.35
C GLN A 495 -27.47 25.19 4.18
N ARG A 496 -28.76 24.89 4.07
CA ARG A 496 -29.79 25.60 4.83
C ARG A 496 -29.65 25.26 6.31
N LYS A 497 -29.83 26.23 7.21
CA LYS A 497 -29.74 25.98 8.66
C LYS A 497 -30.86 25.07 9.15
N PRO A 498 -30.58 24.07 10.01
CA PRO A 498 -31.61 23.28 10.67
C PRO A 498 -32.28 24.10 11.78
N TRP A 499 -33.58 23.91 11.93
CA TRP A 499 -34.38 24.45 13.03
C TRP A 499 -35.29 23.36 13.59
N PHE A 500 -35.37 23.31 14.92
CA PHE A 500 -36.24 22.37 15.64
C PHE A 500 -37.34 23.15 16.35
N ILE A 501 -38.57 23.00 15.89
CA ILE A 501 -39.70 23.80 16.34
C ILE A 501 -40.76 22.88 16.90
N LYS A 502 -41.12 23.04 18.17
CA LYS A 502 -42.23 22.29 18.75
C LYS A 502 -43.54 23.00 18.42
N ALA A 503 -44.51 22.29 17.83
CA ALA A 503 -45.81 22.87 17.55
C ALA A 503 -46.97 21.90 17.85
N GLN A 504 -48.13 22.44 18.18
CA GLN A 504 -49.35 21.68 18.51
C GLN A 504 -50.56 22.31 17.84
N ARG A 505 -51.66 21.55 17.72
CA ARG A 505 -52.94 22.07 17.28
C ARG A 505 -53.59 22.95 18.37
N PRO A 506 -54.61 23.76 18.06
CA PRO A 506 -55.21 24.69 19.03
C PRO A 506 -55.88 23.98 20.22
N ASP A 507 -56.29 22.73 20.04
CA ASP A 507 -56.86 21.85 21.08
C ASP A 507 -55.80 21.15 21.94
N GLY A 508 -54.51 21.42 21.70
CA GLY A 508 -53.37 20.80 22.39
C GLY A 508 -52.98 19.43 21.84
N SER A 509 -53.65 18.92 20.81
CA SER A 509 -53.31 17.64 20.18
C SER A 509 -52.04 17.74 19.32
N PRO A 510 -51.28 16.64 19.17
CA PRO A 510 -50.05 16.63 18.40
C PRO A 510 -50.31 16.77 16.89
N LEU A 511 -49.33 17.34 16.18
CA LEU A 511 -49.23 17.23 14.72
C LEU A 511 -48.92 15.79 14.29
N ILE A 512 -49.40 15.42 13.11
CA ILE A 512 -49.25 14.08 12.55
C ILE A 512 -47.81 13.88 12.08
N PHE A 513 -47.18 12.80 12.55
CA PHE A 513 -45.82 12.42 12.18
C PHE A 513 -45.67 12.14 10.67
N GLY A 514 -44.54 12.51 10.09
CA GLY A 514 -44.17 12.20 8.70
C GLY A 514 -44.80 13.11 7.65
N TYR A 515 -45.56 14.13 8.07
CA TYR A 515 -46.12 15.12 7.16
C TYR A 515 -45.08 16.17 6.78
N ASP A 516 -45.12 16.58 5.51
CA ASP A 516 -44.26 17.61 4.97
C ASP A 516 -44.63 18.99 5.54
N VAL A 517 -43.60 19.80 5.82
CA VAL A 517 -43.75 21.20 6.19
C VAL A 517 -43.44 22.03 4.95
N VAL A 518 -44.37 22.87 4.52
CA VAL A 518 -44.19 23.72 3.34
C VAL A 518 -44.12 25.20 3.72
N ASP A 519 -43.32 25.98 3.00
CA ASP A 519 -43.30 27.43 3.15
C ASP A 519 -44.49 28.09 2.44
N HIS A 520 -44.63 29.41 2.62
CA HIS A 520 -45.62 30.25 1.95
C HIS A 520 -45.53 30.27 0.41
N HIS A 521 -44.46 29.75 -0.19
CA HIS A 521 -44.31 29.58 -1.64
C HIS A 521 -44.65 28.15 -2.09
N GLY A 522 -45.01 27.26 -1.17
CA GLY A 522 -45.33 25.85 -1.44
C GLY A 522 -44.10 24.94 -1.55
N HIS A 523 -42.90 25.40 -1.19
CA HIS A 523 -41.71 24.55 -1.18
C HIS A 523 -41.66 23.72 0.11
N ASN A 524 -41.29 22.44 0.00
CA ASN A 524 -40.99 21.62 1.16
C ASN A 524 -39.72 22.14 1.86
N VAL A 525 -39.88 22.55 3.11
CA VAL A 525 -38.82 23.04 3.98
C VAL A 525 -38.50 22.09 5.11
N GLY A 526 -39.22 20.98 5.27
CA GLY A 526 -39.00 20.05 6.37
C GLY A 526 -40.09 19.02 6.57
N ILE A 527 -40.06 18.37 7.72
CA ILE A 527 -41.00 17.31 8.10
C ILE A 527 -41.41 17.43 9.57
N VAL A 528 -42.58 16.88 9.89
CA VAL A 528 -43.04 16.69 11.28
C VAL A 528 -42.42 15.41 11.84
N GLY A 529 -41.49 15.56 12.78
CA GLY A 529 -40.88 14.51 13.57
C GLY A 529 -41.75 14.05 14.75
N GLN A 530 -41.23 13.08 15.52
CA GLN A 530 -41.94 12.53 16.67
C GLN A 530 -42.15 13.59 17.76
N GLY A 531 -43.25 13.47 18.52
CA GLY A 531 -43.58 14.44 19.58
C GLY A 531 -43.96 15.84 19.07
N SER A 532 -44.36 15.94 17.80
CA SER A 532 -44.72 17.19 17.11
C SER A 532 -43.58 18.22 17.08
N GLN A 533 -42.36 17.72 16.88
CA GLN A 533 -41.21 18.54 16.54
C GLN A 533 -41.11 18.68 15.03
N LEU A 534 -41.31 19.88 14.50
CA LEU A 534 -40.98 20.20 13.13
C LEU A 534 -39.46 20.30 13.03
N PHE A 535 -38.89 19.55 12.09
CA PHE A 535 -37.52 19.73 11.64
C PHE A 535 -37.58 20.44 10.29
N ILE A 536 -37.18 21.71 10.25
CA ILE A 536 -37.12 22.49 9.01
C ILE A 536 -35.69 22.90 8.70
N ARG A 537 -35.37 23.04 7.42
CA ARG A 537 -34.09 23.58 6.96
C ARG A 537 -34.32 24.83 6.13
N THR A 538 -33.90 25.98 6.64
CA THR A 538 -33.99 27.26 5.93
C THR A 538 -32.92 28.25 6.39
N ASN A 539 -32.42 29.08 5.47
CA ASN A 539 -31.51 30.19 5.80
C ASN A 539 -32.27 31.43 6.26
N ASP A 540 -33.42 31.68 5.64
CA ASP A 540 -34.32 32.76 5.99
C ASP A 540 -35.57 32.14 6.63
N ILE A 541 -35.85 32.52 7.87
CA ILE A 541 -37.04 32.04 8.58
C ILE A 541 -38.26 32.53 7.77
N PRO A 542 -39.09 31.63 7.22
CA PRO A 542 -40.31 32.05 6.55
C PRO A 542 -41.24 32.71 7.58
N PRO A 543 -42.04 33.73 7.20
CA PRO A 543 -43.02 34.32 8.13
C PRO A 543 -44.07 33.31 8.57
N GLU A 544 -44.32 32.30 7.75
CA GLU A 544 -45.34 31.27 7.97
C GLU A 544 -44.94 29.96 7.29
N VAL A 545 -45.26 28.84 7.94
CA VAL A 545 -45.22 27.50 7.33
C VAL A 545 -46.58 26.83 7.47
N SER A 546 -46.92 26.01 6.49
CA SER A 546 -48.14 25.22 6.47
C SER A 546 -47.81 23.74 6.68
N VAL A 547 -48.63 23.08 7.49
CA VAL A 547 -48.54 21.64 7.78
C VAL A 547 -49.90 21.02 7.46
N PRO A 548 -49.97 19.99 6.60
CA PRO A 548 -51.23 19.33 6.33
C PRO A 548 -51.77 18.64 7.60
N VAL A 549 -53.07 18.78 7.83
CA VAL A 549 -53.82 18.19 8.93
C VAL A 549 -54.56 16.95 8.45
N ASP A 550 -55.02 17.00 7.20
CA ASP A 550 -55.65 15.90 6.46
C ASP A 550 -55.32 16.07 4.97
N LYS A 551 -54.49 15.17 4.42
CA LYS A 551 -54.09 15.20 3.00
C LYS A 551 -55.24 14.82 2.06
N GLU A 552 -56.22 14.03 2.49
CA GLU A 552 -57.35 13.60 1.64
C GLU A 552 -58.38 14.72 1.48
N GLN A 553 -58.58 15.51 2.53
CA GLN A 553 -59.49 16.65 2.53
C GLN A 553 -58.84 17.97 2.12
N GLY A 554 -57.52 17.99 1.90
CA GLY A 554 -56.76 19.20 1.58
C GLY A 554 -56.70 20.22 2.72
N LEU A 555 -56.88 19.77 3.97
CA LEU A 555 -56.84 20.64 5.14
C LEU A 555 -55.41 20.80 5.63
N SER A 556 -55.00 22.03 5.89
CA SER A 556 -53.70 22.38 6.48
C SER A 556 -53.85 23.43 7.56
N CYS A 557 -52.95 23.41 8.54
CA CYS A 557 -52.85 24.45 9.55
C CYS A 557 -51.57 25.26 9.33
N SER A 558 -51.61 26.51 9.78
CA SER A 558 -50.58 27.52 9.60
C SER A 558 -49.83 27.78 10.90
N ILE A 559 -48.50 27.88 10.84
CA ILE A 559 -47.66 28.27 11.97
C ILE A 559 -46.94 29.55 11.57
N THR A 560 -47.25 30.64 12.26
CA THR A 560 -46.64 31.95 12.03
C THR A 560 -45.44 32.15 12.94
N PHE A 561 -44.33 32.58 12.36
CA PHE A 561 -43.09 32.89 13.07
C PHE A 561 -42.93 34.42 13.25
N GLY A 562 -42.30 34.82 14.35
CA GLY A 562 -41.85 36.20 14.53
C GLY A 562 -40.59 36.48 13.71
N LYS A 563 -39.97 37.66 13.90
CA LYS A 563 -38.66 37.98 13.27
C LYS A 563 -37.53 37.01 13.66
N THR A 564 -37.71 36.28 14.76
CA THR A 564 -36.80 35.24 15.27
C THR A 564 -37.59 34.01 15.67
N VAL A 565 -37.09 32.82 15.32
CA VAL A 565 -37.61 31.54 15.83
C VAL A 565 -37.02 31.29 17.21
N ASP A 566 -37.88 30.97 18.16
CA ASP A 566 -37.51 30.57 19.52
C ASP A 566 -37.80 29.08 19.67
N GLU A 567 -36.76 28.25 19.57
CA GLU A 567 -36.86 26.78 19.67
C GLU A 567 -37.33 26.30 21.05
N SER A 568 -37.32 27.15 22.07
CA SER A 568 -37.83 26.83 23.41
C SER A 568 -39.36 26.98 23.52
N LYS A 569 -39.99 27.68 22.56
CA LYS A 569 -41.43 27.95 22.55
C LYS A 569 -42.22 26.84 21.87
N VAL A 570 -43.41 26.56 22.40
CA VAL A 570 -44.41 25.74 21.71
C VAL A 570 -45.28 26.64 20.84
N TYR A 571 -45.22 26.42 19.53
CA TYR A 571 -46.03 27.15 18.55
C TYR A 571 -47.40 26.48 18.36
N ILE A 572 -48.39 27.27 17.95
CA ILE A 572 -49.74 26.78 17.69
C ILE A 572 -49.98 26.79 16.18
N CYS A 573 -50.34 25.63 15.63
CA CYS A 573 -50.75 25.46 14.24
C CYS A 573 -52.24 25.79 14.15
N ARG A 574 -52.59 26.92 13.51
CA ARG A 574 -53.95 27.45 13.42
C ARG A 574 -54.66 27.09 12.13
#